data_AF-A0A968MWL7-F1
#
_entry.id   AF-A0A968MWL7-F1
#
_cell.length_a   1.000
_cell.length_b   1.000
_cell.length_c   1.000
_cell.angle_alpha   90.00
_cell.angle_beta   90.00
_cell.angle_gamma   90.00
#
_symmetry.space_group_name_H-M   'P 1'
#
loop_
_entity.id
_entity.type
_entity.pdbx_description
1 polymer ?
#
loop_
_entity_poly.entity_id
_entity_poly.type
_entity_poly.pdbx_seq_one_letter_code
_entity_poly.pdbx_strand_id
1 'polypeptide(L)'
;MIKNYLKIALRNIKRYAGHSILNISGMAIGMACAILLLLMIQFEVSYDKFRKNADNVYRVIEKHYSEGKSEHSATTPGLMASALKAEYPEIIRSSRFFTTWNNFPKGDEIIPGRISLVDKDFLRCLKLNLFMEMRKPL
;
A
#
# COMPACT_ATOMS: atom_id res chain seq x y z
N MET A 1 -37.88 -30.52 -16.32
CA MET A 1 -37.88 -30.57 -14.84
C MET A 1 -37.48 -29.23 -14.21
N ILE A 2 -36.27 -28.70 -14.44
CA ILE A 2 -35.77 -27.44 -13.80
C ILE A 2 -36.65 -26.20 -14.04
N LYS A 3 -37.25 -26.08 -15.24
CA LYS A 3 -38.21 -25.01 -15.57
C LYS A 3 -39.45 -25.02 -14.67
N ASN A 4 -39.90 -26.21 -14.23
CA ASN A 4 -41.06 -26.33 -13.36
C ASN A 4 -40.73 -25.90 -11.92
N TYR A 5 -39.56 -26.29 -11.41
CA TYR A 5 -39.08 -25.86 -10.09
C TYR A 5 -38.87 -24.33 -10.02
N LEU A 6 -38.25 -23.73 -11.05
CA LEU A 6 -38.11 -22.27 -11.16
C LEU A 6 -39.49 -21.57 -11.19
N LYS A 7 -40.44 -22.09 -11.95
CA LYS A 7 -41.80 -21.54 -12.03
C LYS A 7 -42.53 -21.62 -10.69
N ILE A 8 -42.39 -22.72 -9.96
CA ILE A 8 -42.98 -22.91 -8.63
C ILE A 8 -42.32 -21.97 -7.61
N ALA A 9 -40.99 -21.86 -7.61
CA ALA A 9 -40.25 -20.98 -6.70
C ALA A 9 -40.64 -19.51 -6.90
N LEU A 10 -40.70 -19.02 -8.15
CA LEU A 10 -41.11 -17.66 -8.46
C LEU A 10 -42.56 -17.38 -8.04
N ARG A 11 -43.47 -18.34 -8.21
CA ARG A 11 -44.86 -18.21 -7.73
C ARG A 11 -44.92 -18.14 -6.21
N ASN A 12 -44.07 -18.88 -5.52
CA ASN A 12 -44.00 -18.88 -4.06
C ASN A 12 -43.43 -17.57 -3.51
N ILE A 13 -42.37 -17.05 -4.12
CA ILE A 13 -41.78 -15.75 -3.79
C ILE A 13 -42.81 -14.63 -3.97
N LYS A 14 -43.59 -14.64 -5.06
CA LYS A 14 -44.65 -13.64 -5.30
C LYS A 14 -45.80 -13.76 -4.30
N ARG A 15 -46.15 -14.97 -3.86
CA ARG A 15 -47.21 -15.22 -2.86
C ARG A 15 -46.80 -14.76 -1.45
N TYR A 16 -45.52 -14.87 -1.10
CA TYR A 16 -44.96 -14.47 0.20
C TYR A 16 -43.92 -13.35 0.04
N ALA A 17 -44.30 -12.28 -0.66
CA ALA A 17 -43.37 -11.24 -1.10
C ALA A 17 -42.68 -10.50 0.06
N GLY A 18 -43.40 -10.15 1.14
CA GLY A 18 -42.81 -9.43 2.29
C GLY A 18 -41.69 -10.23 2.97
N HIS A 19 -41.94 -11.49 3.30
CA HIS A 19 -40.92 -12.38 3.89
C HIS A 19 -39.77 -12.67 2.93
N SER A 20 -40.07 -12.89 1.65
CA SER A 20 -39.05 -13.18 0.65
C SER A 20 -38.12 -11.98 0.42
N ILE A 21 -38.67 -10.76 0.39
CA ILE A 21 -37.89 -9.53 0.24
C ILE A 21 -36.94 -9.35 1.42
N LEU A 22 -37.42 -9.46 2.66
CA LEU A 22 -36.59 -9.31 3.85
C LEU A 22 -35.43 -10.33 3.89
N ASN A 23 -35.70 -11.59 3.54
CA ASN A 23 -34.69 -12.63 3.61
C ASN A 23 -33.66 -12.50 2.47
N ILE A 24 -34.12 -12.21 1.25
CA ILE A 24 -33.24 -12.04 0.08
C ILE A 24 -32.41 -10.76 0.20
N SER A 25 -33.00 -9.64 0.65
CA SER A 25 -32.28 -8.38 0.80
C SER A 25 -31.23 -8.46 1.91
N GLY A 26 -31.56 -9.07 3.05
CA GLY A 26 -30.61 -9.30 4.14
C GLY A 26 -29.41 -10.13 3.70
N MET A 27 -29.64 -11.24 3.01
CA MET A 27 -28.57 -12.05 2.43
C MET A 27 -27.77 -11.28 1.37
N ALA A 28 -28.43 -10.56 0.46
CA ALA A 28 -27.77 -9.82 -0.61
C ALA A 28 -26.87 -8.71 -0.05
N ILE A 29 -27.34 -7.96 0.95
CA ILE A 29 -26.56 -6.92 1.63
C ILE A 29 -25.37 -7.55 2.38
N GLY A 30 -25.60 -8.64 3.11
CA GLY A 30 -24.52 -9.35 3.82
C GLY A 30 -23.42 -9.85 2.86
N MET A 31 -23.81 -10.44 1.73
CA MET A 31 -22.87 -10.87 0.69
C MET A 31 -22.15 -9.69 0.05
N ALA A 32 -22.85 -8.60 -0.27
CA ALA A 32 -22.24 -7.41 -0.84
C ALA A 32 -21.19 -6.81 0.09
N CYS A 33 -21.51 -6.65 1.38
CA CYS A 33 -20.57 -6.18 2.38
C CYS A 33 -19.34 -7.11 2.50
N ALA A 34 -19.55 -8.42 2.55
CA ALA A 34 -18.44 -9.39 2.62
C ALA A 34 -17.53 -9.32 1.39
N ILE A 35 -18.10 -9.22 0.18
CA ILE A 35 -17.35 -9.09 -1.07
C ILE A 35 -16.55 -7.78 -1.09
N LEU A 36 -17.15 -6.66 -0.68
CA LEU A 36 -16.46 -5.38 -0.61
C LEU A 36 -15.28 -5.40 0.37
N LEU A 37 -15.46 -6.02 1.54
CA LEU A 37 -14.38 -6.20 2.51
C LEU A 37 -13.26 -7.10 1.96
N LEU A 38 -13.60 -8.20 1.29
CA LEU A 38 -12.61 -9.07 0.65
C LEU A 38 -11.84 -8.35 -0.45
N LEU A 39 -12.51 -7.55 -1.28
CA LEU A 39 -11.86 -6.73 -2.30
C LEU A 39 -10.94 -5.68 -1.67
N MET A 40 -11.35 -5.05 -0.57
CA MET A 40 -10.52 -4.09 0.15
C MET A 40 -9.26 -4.76 0.74
N ILE A 41 -9.41 -5.92 1.38
CA ILE A 41 -8.27 -6.70 1.89
C ILE A 41 -7.35 -7.14 0.75
N GLN A 42 -7.92 -7.61 -0.37
CA GLN A 42 -7.14 -8.00 -1.54
C GLN A 42 -6.36 -6.80 -2.09
N PHE A 43 -6.98 -5.63 -2.16
CA PHE A 43 -6.33 -4.39 -2.57
C PHE A 43 -5.16 -4.05 -1.64
N GLU A 44 -5.39 -4.03 -0.32
CA GLU A 44 -4.37 -3.70 0.68
C GLU A 44 -3.18 -4.66 0.62
N VAL A 45 -3.43 -5.98 0.58
CA VAL A 45 -2.38 -7.00 0.51
C VAL A 45 -1.66 -6.99 -0.85
N SER A 46 -2.33 -6.59 -1.92
CA SER A 46 -1.71 -6.47 -3.24
C SER A 46 -0.75 -5.28 -3.35
N TYR A 47 -0.97 -4.22 -2.55
CA TYR A 47 -0.16 -3.00 -2.57
C TYR A 47 1.32 -3.30 -2.28
N ASP A 48 1.58 -4.12 -1.26
CA ASP A 48 2.95 -4.51 -0.88
C ASP A 48 3.57 -5.52 -1.86
N LYS A 49 2.74 -6.30 -2.57
CA LYS A 49 3.19 -7.35 -3.50
C LYS A 49 3.46 -6.88 -4.92
N PHE A 50 3.15 -5.63 -5.26
CA PHE A 50 3.32 -5.10 -6.62
C PHE A 50 4.79 -4.96 -7.06
N ARG A 51 5.74 -5.12 -6.13
CA ARG A 51 7.17 -4.95 -6.42
C ARG A 51 7.82 -6.30 -6.70
N LYS A 52 8.17 -6.54 -7.97
CA LYS A 52 8.89 -7.72 -8.48
C LYS A 52 10.23 -8.04 -7.77
N ASN A 53 10.68 -7.18 -6.86
CA ASN A 53 11.93 -7.25 -6.12
C ASN A 53 11.76 -7.03 -4.60
N ALA A 54 10.52 -7.02 -4.07
CA ALA A 54 10.26 -6.74 -2.65
C ALA A 54 11.11 -7.63 -1.72
N ASP A 55 11.27 -8.91 -2.06
CA ASP A 55 12.03 -9.89 -1.28
C ASP A 55 13.53 -9.60 -1.18
N ASN A 56 14.07 -8.72 -2.04
CA ASN A 56 15.49 -8.37 -2.09
C ASN A 56 15.76 -6.92 -1.68
N VAL A 57 14.76 -6.22 -1.14
CA VAL A 57 14.89 -4.83 -0.71
C VAL A 57 14.67 -4.77 0.80
N TYR A 58 15.74 -4.47 1.53
CA TYR A 58 15.70 -4.39 2.98
C TYR A 58 15.86 -2.95 3.45
N ARG A 59 15.16 -2.61 4.54
CA ARG A 59 15.35 -1.35 5.26
C ARG A 59 16.14 -1.64 6.53
N VAL A 60 17.29 -0.99 6.66
CA VAL A 60 18.07 -1.03 7.90
C VAL A 60 17.35 -0.17 8.95
N ILE A 61 17.10 -0.77 10.10
CA ILE A 61 16.55 -0.08 11.27
C ILE A 61 17.52 -0.27 12.43
N GLU A 62 17.58 0.72 13.30
CA GLU A 62 18.32 0.65 14.53
C GLU A 62 17.43 0.04 15.62
N LYS A 63 17.99 -0.85 16.43
CA LYS A 63 17.32 -1.42 17.59
C LYS A 63 18.06 -0.98 18.85
N HIS A 64 17.43 -0.11 19.62
CA HIS A 64 17.92 0.34 20.92
C HIS A 64 17.38 -0.56 22.02
N TYR A 65 18.25 -0.94 22.95
CA TYR A 65 17.84 -1.62 24.18
C TYR A 65 18.07 -0.66 25.34
N SER A 66 16.99 -0.26 26.00
CA SER A 66 17.04 0.58 27.19
C SER A 66 16.06 0.07 28.23
N GLU A 67 16.49 -0.06 29.49
CA GLU A 67 15.65 -0.44 30.63
C GLU A 67 14.78 -1.70 30.41
N GLY A 68 15.34 -2.73 29.76
CA GLY A 68 14.62 -3.98 29.47
C GLY A 68 13.56 -3.88 28.37
N LYS A 69 13.43 -2.73 27.71
CA LYS A 69 12.56 -2.51 26.54
C LYS A 69 13.40 -2.38 25.28
N SER A 70 12.95 -2.99 24.20
CA SER A 70 13.53 -2.78 22.87
C SER A 70 12.74 -1.72 22.11
N GLU A 71 13.43 -0.65 21.72
CA GLU A 71 12.89 0.37 20.84
C GLU A 71 13.48 0.22 19.44
N HIS A 72 12.66 0.44 18.42
CA HIS A 72 13.06 0.38 17.02
C HIS A 72 13.02 1.79 16.43
N SER A 73 14.15 2.25 15.90
CA SER A 73 14.26 3.52 15.21
C SER A 73 14.53 3.28 13.73
N ALA A 74 13.80 3.97 12.88
CA ALA A 74 14.02 3.92 11.43
C ALA A 74 15.10 4.92 10.96
N THR A 75 15.74 5.60 11.90
CA THR A 75 16.86 6.51 11.69
C THR A 75 18.16 5.74 11.88
N THR A 76 19.06 5.84 10.91
CA THR A 76 20.38 5.20 10.95
C THR A 76 21.46 6.25 10.66
N PRO A 77 22.71 6.04 11.09
CA PRO A 77 23.80 6.95 10.77
C PRO A 77 23.93 7.18 9.25
N GLY A 78 24.21 8.42 8.84
CA GLY A 78 24.29 8.79 7.42
C GLY A 78 25.38 8.04 6.63
N LEU A 79 26.35 7.40 7.30
CA LEU A 79 27.40 6.59 6.69
C LEU A 79 27.05 5.09 6.59
N MET A 80 25.94 4.66 7.20
CA MET A 80 25.56 3.24 7.29
C MET A 80 25.41 2.59 5.91
N ALA A 81 24.78 3.30 4.97
CA ALA A 81 24.57 2.78 3.61
C ALA A 81 25.89 2.53 2.85
N SER A 82 26.89 3.39 3.03
CA SER A 82 28.22 3.23 2.43
C SER A 82 29.06 2.18 3.15
N ALA A 83 29.01 2.13 4.48
CA ALA A 83 29.75 1.17 5.28
C ALA A 83 29.30 -0.26 4.99
N LEU A 84 27.99 -0.50 5.03
CA LEU A 84 27.42 -1.82 4.72
C LEU A 84 27.81 -2.30 3.32
N LYS A 85 27.74 -1.42 2.32
CA LYS A 85 28.12 -1.78 0.95
C LYS A 85 29.62 -2.09 0.81
N ALA A 86 30.47 -1.50 1.63
CA ALA A 86 31.91 -1.76 1.62
C ALA A 86 32.26 -3.09 2.31
N GLU A 87 31.52 -3.45 3.35
CA GLU A 87 31.77 -4.65 4.17
C GLU A 87 31.11 -5.91 3.60
N TYR A 88 29.93 -5.77 3.00
CA TYR A 88 29.10 -6.87 2.51
C TYR A 88 28.97 -6.84 0.96
N PRO A 89 29.76 -7.65 0.23
CA PRO A 89 29.74 -7.66 -1.24
C PRO A 89 28.41 -8.11 -1.85
N GLU A 90 27.55 -8.81 -1.10
CA GLU A 90 26.19 -9.17 -1.48
C GLU A 90 25.24 -7.96 -1.64
N ILE A 91 25.61 -6.80 -1.07
CA ILE A 91 24.82 -5.57 -1.20
C ILE A 91 25.12 -4.91 -2.55
N ILE A 92 24.32 -5.26 -3.56
CA ILE A 92 24.46 -4.73 -4.93
C ILE A 92 24.25 -3.21 -4.96
N ARG A 93 23.28 -2.70 -4.19
CA ARG A 93 22.94 -1.27 -4.10
C ARG A 93 22.51 -0.89 -2.69
N SER A 94 22.87 0.32 -2.28
CA SER A 94 22.43 0.93 -1.04
C SER A 94 21.98 2.36 -1.32
N SER A 95 21.01 2.84 -0.54
CA SER A 95 20.54 4.22 -0.62
C SER A 95 20.05 4.66 0.73
N ARG A 96 20.31 5.92 1.05
CA ARG A 96 19.69 6.63 2.17
C ARG A 96 18.29 7.11 1.74
N PHE A 97 17.42 7.27 2.73
CA PHE A 97 16.09 7.81 2.57
C PHE A 97 15.78 8.65 3.82
N PHE A 98 15.59 9.95 3.61
CA PHE A 98 15.22 10.89 4.67
C PHE A 98 14.04 11.73 4.20
N THR A 99 13.04 11.89 5.06
CA THR A 99 11.84 12.66 4.75
C THR A 99 11.71 13.81 5.72
N THR A 100 11.52 15.02 5.20
CA THR A 100 11.29 16.23 6.00
C THR A 100 10.14 17.05 5.44
N TRP A 101 9.53 17.85 6.31
CA TRP A 101 8.61 18.91 5.91
C TRP A 101 9.42 20.15 5.56
N ASN A 102 9.08 20.76 4.43
CA ASN A 102 9.69 21.99 3.96
C ASN A 102 8.63 22.89 3.33
N ASN A 103 8.95 24.18 3.25
CA ASN A 103 8.13 25.19 2.61
C ASN A 103 8.68 25.46 1.21
N PHE A 104 7.83 25.33 0.19
CA PHE A 104 8.21 25.55 -1.20
C PHE A 104 7.63 26.86 -1.70
N PRO A 105 8.47 27.84 -2.07
CA PRO A 105 7.97 29.07 -2.68
C PRO A 105 7.52 28.79 -4.12
N LYS A 106 6.33 29.30 -4.48
CA LYS A 106 5.78 29.28 -5.83
C LYS A 106 5.21 30.67 -6.14
N GLY A 107 6.05 31.55 -6.70
CA GLY A 107 5.73 32.97 -6.78
C GLY A 107 5.63 33.56 -5.37
N ASP A 108 4.51 34.23 -5.08
CA ASP A 108 4.23 34.81 -3.76
C ASP A 108 3.62 33.81 -2.76
N GLU A 109 3.27 32.61 -3.20
CA GLU A 109 2.68 31.58 -2.35
C GLU A 109 3.74 30.67 -1.73
N ILE A 110 3.58 30.34 -0.44
CA ILE A 110 4.36 29.31 0.24
C ILE A 110 3.51 28.05 0.37
N ILE A 111 3.95 26.97 -0.26
CA ILE A 111 3.28 25.69 -0.23
C ILE A 111 4.06 24.77 0.73
N PRO A 112 3.53 24.45 1.92
CA PRO A 112 4.16 23.45 2.78
C PRO A 112 4.02 22.08 2.12
N GLY A 113 5.08 21.29 2.13
CA GLY A 113 5.08 19.98 1.53
C GLY A 113 6.15 19.06 2.11
N ARG A 114 6.02 17.79 1.79
CA ARG A 114 6.96 16.75 2.19
C ARG A 114 7.98 16.56 1.09
N ILE A 115 9.27 16.68 1.42
CA ILE A 115 10.37 16.28 0.54
C ILE A 115 11.01 15.00 1.07
N SER A 116 11.39 14.13 0.15
CA SER A 116 12.26 13.00 0.45
C SER A 116 13.61 13.19 -0.24
N LEU A 117 14.68 13.15 0.55
CA LEU A 117 16.06 13.17 0.09
C LEU A 117 16.57 11.73 -0.01
N VAL A 118 17.12 11.38 -1.16
CA VAL A 118 17.56 10.02 -1.47
C VAL A 118 18.86 10.03 -2.27
N ASP A 119 19.61 8.93 -2.23
CA ASP A 119 20.80 8.78 -3.07
C ASP A 119 20.43 8.39 -4.51
N LYS A 120 21.39 8.55 -5.44
CA LYS A 120 21.21 8.25 -6.87
C LYS A 120 20.71 6.83 -7.17
N ASP A 121 21.04 5.86 -6.32
CA ASP A 121 20.68 4.46 -6.51
C ASP A 121 19.28 4.12 -5.96
N PHE A 122 18.59 5.04 -5.26
CA PHE A 122 17.29 4.79 -4.65
C PHE A 122 16.24 4.21 -5.61
N LEU A 123 16.05 4.87 -6.75
CA LEU A 123 15.08 4.43 -7.76
C LEU A 123 15.44 3.06 -8.33
N ARG A 124 16.74 2.74 -8.41
CA ARG A 124 17.25 1.44 -8.88
C ARG A 124 17.07 0.36 -7.83
N CYS A 125 17.25 0.66 -6.55
CA CYS A 125 16.95 -0.25 -5.45
C CYS A 125 15.48 -0.67 -5.49
N LEU A 126 14.57 0.27 -5.71
CA LEU A 126 13.12 0.03 -5.75
C LEU A 126 12.59 -0.37 -7.13
N LYS A 127 13.44 -0.38 -8.17
CA LYS A 127 13.05 -0.55 -9.58
C LYS A 127 11.88 0.34 -10.00
N LEU A 128 11.90 1.60 -9.56
CA LEU A 128 10.88 2.59 -9.89
C LEU A 128 11.20 3.26 -11.23
N ASN A 129 10.20 3.35 -12.09
CA ASN A 129 10.27 4.15 -13.30
C ASN A 129 9.95 5.60 -12.95
N LEU A 130 10.77 6.52 -13.45
CA LEU A 130 10.48 7.94 -13.33
C LEU A 130 9.45 8.30 -14.41
N PHE A 131 8.21 8.56 -14.01
CA PHE A 131 7.22 9.15 -14.89
C PHE A 131 7.43 10.66 -14.87
N MET A 132 8.16 11.17 -15.85
CA MET A 132 8.44 12.60 -15.97
C MET A 132 7.30 13.25 -16.75
N GLU A 133 6.21 13.60 -16.06
CA GLU A 133 5.15 14.44 -16.65
C GLU A 133 5.58 15.90 -16.50
N MET A 134 6.41 16.37 -17.46
CA MET A 134 6.72 17.80 -17.56
C MET A 134 5.46 18.53 -18.00
N ARG A 135 4.66 18.99 -17.03
CA ARG A 135 3.61 19.96 -17.28
C ARG A 135 4.30 21.21 -17.83
N LYS A 136 4.10 21.50 -19.13
CA LYS A 136 4.67 22.69 -19.77
C LYS A 136 4.35 23.91 -18.88
N PRO A 137 5.32 24.81 -18.63
CA PRO A 137 5.03 26.06 -17.94
C PRO A 137 3.98 26.82 -18.75
N LEU A 138 2.94 27.30 -18.04
CA LEU A 138 1.95 28.24 -18.56
C LEU A 138 2.61 29.58 -18.90
#